data_AF-A0A349ST38-F1
#
_entry.id   AF-A0A349ST38-F1
#
_cell.length_a   1.000
_cell.length_b   1.000
_cell.length_c   1.000
_cell.angle_alpha   90.00
_cell.angle_beta   90.00
_cell.angle_gamma   90.00
#
_symmetry.space_group_name_H-M   'P 1'
#
loop_
_entity.id
_entity.type
_entity.pdbx_description
1 polymer ?
#
loop_
_entity_poly.entity_id
_entity_poly.type
_entity_poly.pdbx_seq_one_letter_code
_entity_poly.pdbx_strand_id
1 'polypeptide(L)'
;MSAVTAAECLPPATPILPDGAAASESEMIQAQETVAGFLSEARAYLQCLEQDEALSLAAETESAESKSQRDEAYQQMLETMKALNEQLLVQLQEFRNVDQ
;
A
#
# COMPACT_ATOMS: atom_id res chain seq x y z
N MET A 1 -12.28 -6.26 -31.09
CA MET A 1 -11.72 -7.29 -30.20
C MET A 1 -11.18 -6.55 -29.00
N SER A 2 -11.89 -6.55 -27.87
CA SER A 2 -11.36 -5.96 -26.65
C SER A 2 -10.28 -6.90 -26.12
N ALA A 3 -9.03 -6.47 -26.23
CA ALA A 3 -7.94 -7.14 -25.53
C ALA A 3 -8.27 -7.08 -24.04
N VAL A 4 -8.32 -8.24 -23.39
CA VAL A 4 -8.14 -8.31 -21.95
C VAL A 4 -6.81 -7.62 -21.69
N THR A 5 -6.86 -6.43 -21.11
CA THR A 5 -5.67 -5.75 -20.60
C THR A 5 -5.00 -6.74 -19.65
N ALA A 6 -3.73 -7.07 -19.87
CA ALA A 6 -2.90 -7.53 -18.78
C ALA A 6 -3.20 -6.59 -17.61
N ALA A 7 -3.63 -7.13 -16.47
CA ALA A 7 -3.82 -6.30 -15.29
C ALA A 7 -2.41 -5.81 -14.92
N GLU A 8 -2.03 -4.64 -15.44
CA GLU A 8 -0.85 -3.93 -14.97
C GLU A 8 -1.14 -3.69 -13.49
N CYS A 9 -0.47 -4.43 -12.61
CA CYS A 9 -0.67 -4.27 -11.18
C CYS A 9 -0.32 -2.81 -10.84
N LEU A 10 -1.32 -2.03 -10.44
CA LEU A 10 -1.14 -0.61 -10.13
C LEU A 10 -1.00 -0.45 -8.61
N PRO A 11 0.10 0.13 -8.11
CA PRO A 11 0.24 0.39 -6.69
C PRO A 11 -0.76 1.48 -6.26
N PRO A 12 -1.42 1.34 -5.09
CA PRO A 12 -2.26 2.39 -4.54
C PRO A 12 -1.44 3.62 -4.16
N ALA A 13 -2.10 4.78 -4.15
CA ALA A 13 -1.49 6.02 -3.69
C ALA A 13 -1.33 6.00 -2.17
N THR A 14 -0.11 6.26 -1.67
CA THR A 14 0.14 6.40 -0.24
C THR A 14 -0.59 7.64 0.30
N PRO A 15 -1.45 7.49 1.32
CA PRO A 15 -2.18 8.62 1.89
C PRO A 15 -1.24 9.51 2.71
N ILE A 16 -1.59 10.79 2.79
CA ILE A 16 -0.94 11.76 3.67
C ILE A 16 -1.72 11.78 4.99
N LEU A 17 -1.01 11.64 6.10
CA LEU A 17 -1.62 11.70 7.43
C LEU A 17 -1.62 13.14 7.95
N PRO A 18 -2.69 13.56 8.66
CA PRO A 18 -2.72 14.85 9.33
C PRO A 18 -1.71 14.88 10.50
N ASP A 19 -1.28 16.08 10.88
CA ASP A 19 -0.42 16.32 12.05
C ASP A 19 -1.23 16.15 13.33
N GLY A 20 -0.94 15.11 14.10
CA GLY A 20 -1.63 14.78 15.35
C GLY A 20 -1.62 15.91 16.37
N ALA A 21 -0.61 16.79 16.36
CA ALA A 21 -0.54 17.92 17.28
C ALA A 21 -1.50 19.07 16.93
N ALA A 22 -2.06 19.07 15.72
CA ALA A 22 -2.94 20.13 15.19
C ALA A 22 -4.28 19.62 14.63
N ALA A 23 -4.41 18.31 14.45
CA ALA A 23 -5.60 17.67 13.90
C ALA A 23 -6.77 17.69 14.88
N SER A 24 -7.97 17.73 14.34
CA SER A 24 -9.21 17.45 15.06
C SER A 24 -9.45 15.93 15.21
N GLU A 25 -10.30 15.55 16.17
CA GLU A 25 -10.74 14.15 16.34
C GLU A 25 -11.29 13.56 15.05
N SER A 26 -12.10 14.33 14.30
CA SER A 26 -12.67 13.90 13.02
C SER A 26 -11.60 13.62 11.97
N GLU A 27 -10.54 14.43 11.91
CA GLU A 27 -9.43 14.22 10.97
C GLU A 27 -8.62 12.97 11.35
N MET A 28 -8.42 12.71 12.64
CA MET A 28 -7.72 11.51 13.11
C MET A 28 -8.53 10.22 12.91
N ILE A 29 -9.86 10.27 13.02
CA ILE A 29 -10.74 9.15 12.65
C ILE A 29 -10.63 8.88 11.14
N GLN A 30 -10.76 9.93 10.31
CA GLN A 30 -10.65 9.78 8.86
C GLN A 30 -9.27 9.29 8.42
N ALA A 31 -8.21 9.68 9.12
CA ALA A 31 -6.86 9.17 8.88
C ALA A 31 -6.78 7.64 9.11
N GLN A 32 -7.34 7.13 10.20
CA GLN A 32 -7.37 5.69 10.49
C GLN A 32 -8.14 4.91 9.42
N GLU A 33 -9.30 5.42 8.99
CA GLU A 33 -10.10 4.82 7.91
C GLU A 33 -9.34 4.82 6.57
N THR A 34 -8.66 5.93 6.26
CA THR A 34 -7.87 6.08 5.04
C THR A 34 -6.70 5.09 5.01
N VAL A 35 -5.98 4.92 6.13
CA VAL A 35 -4.91 3.91 6.24
C VAL A 35 -5.49 2.51 6.09
N ALA A 36 -6.63 2.19 6.71
CA ALA A 36 -7.26 0.88 6.55
C ALA A 36 -7.63 0.59 5.09
N GLY A 37 -8.16 1.58 4.37
CA GLY A 37 -8.42 1.51 2.93
C GLY A 37 -7.15 1.25 2.12
N PHE A 38 -6.12 2.06 2.31
CA PHE A 38 -4.82 1.88 1.67
C PHE A 38 -4.24 0.48 1.91
N LEU A 39 -4.25 -0.02 3.15
CA LEU A 39 -3.74 -1.36 3.45
C LEU A 39 -4.53 -2.46 2.73
N SER A 40 -5.83 -2.25 2.48
CA SER A 40 -6.65 -3.17 1.70
C SER A 40 -6.26 -3.17 0.23
N GLU A 41 -6.11 -1.99 -0.37
CA GLU A 41 -5.68 -1.85 -1.77
C GLU A 41 -4.24 -2.35 -1.97
N ALA A 42 -3.35 -2.10 -1.00
CA ALA A 42 -1.98 -2.58 -1.01
C ALA A 42 -1.92 -4.11 -1.01
N ARG A 43 -2.76 -4.79 -0.21
CA ARG A 43 -2.87 -6.25 -0.24
C ARG A 43 -3.38 -6.76 -1.59
N ALA A 44 -4.35 -6.08 -2.19
CA ALA A 44 -4.84 -6.45 -3.51
C ALA A 44 -3.75 -6.28 -4.59
N TYR A 45 -2.94 -5.24 -4.48
CA TYR A 45 -1.77 -5.03 -5.34
C TYR A 45 -0.73 -6.15 -5.18
N LEU A 46 -0.37 -6.53 -3.95
CA LEU A 46 0.56 -7.64 -3.70
C LEU A 46 0.04 -8.97 -4.28
N GLN A 47 -1.26 -9.25 -4.12
CA GLN A 47 -1.90 -10.43 -4.72
C GLN A 47 -1.88 -10.39 -6.25
N CYS A 48 -2.01 -9.21 -6.85
CA CYS A 48 -1.87 -9.03 -8.29
C CYS A 48 -0.45 -9.40 -8.75
N LEU A 49 0.59 -8.94 -8.05
CA LEU A 49 1.97 -9.29 -8.36
C LEU A 49 2.20 -10.81 -8.28
N GLU A 50 1.71 -11.46 -7.23
CA GLU A 50 1.79 -12.92 -7.08
C GLU A 50 1.08 -13.67 -8.24
N GLN A 51 -0.05 -13.14 -8.71
CA GLN A 51 -0.75 -13.71 -9.85
C GLN A 51 0.01 -13.51 -11.16
N ASP A 52 0.59 -12.32 -11.38
CA ASP A 52 1.42 -12.03 -12.55
C ASP A 52 2.65 -12.95 -12.63
N GLU A 53 3.27 -13.24 -11.48
CA GLU A 53 4.32 -14.24 -11.36
C GLU A 53 3.84 -15.62 -11.80
N ALA A 54 2.72 -16.09 -11.22
CA ALA A 54 2.19 -17.41 -11.52
C ALA A 54 1.84 -17.58 -13.00
N LEU A 55 1.28 -16.54 -13.62
CA LEU A 55 0.97 -16.52 -15.06
C LEU A 55 2.24 -16.54 -15.91
N SER A 56 3.24 -15.72 -15.56
CA SER A 56 4.52 -15.65 -16.29
C SER A 56 5.32 -16.96 -16.21
N LEU A 57 5.31 -17.61 -15.05
CA LEU A 57 5.91 -18.93 -14.87
C LEU A 57 5.17 -20.00 -15.66
N ALA A 58 3.83 -20.03 -15.63
CA ALA A 58 3.02 -21.00 -16.37
C ALA A 58 3.14 -20.83 -17.90
N ALA A 59 3.35 -19.60 -18.38
CA ALA A 59 3.56 -19.30 -19.78
C ALA A 59 5.02 -19.48 -20.23
N GLU A 60 5.94 -19.82 -19.32
CA GLU A 60 7.39 -19.87 -19.57
C GLU A 60 7.95 -18.55 -20.13
N THR A 61 7.31 -17.42 -19.79
CA THR A 61 7.71 -16.07 -20.22
C THR A 61 8.46 -15.29 -19.15
N GLU A 62 8.60 -15.86 -17.95
CA GLU A 62 9.32 -15.22 -16.86
C GLU A 62 10.81 -15.02 -17.19
N SER A 63 11.31 -13.83 -16.90
CA SER A 63 12.71 -13.45 -17.04
C SER A 63 13.31 -13.10 -15.68
N ALA A 64 14.64 -13.11 -15.58
CA ALA A 64 15.31 -12.64 -14.37
C ALA A 64 15.01 -11.15 -14.07
N GLU A 65 14.82 -10.35 -15.11
CA GLU A 65 14.49 -8.92 -14.98
C GLU A 65 13.06 -8.71 -14.49
N SER A 66 12.07 -9.36 -15.10
CA SER A 66 10.67 -9.29 -14.64
C SER A 66 10.51 -9.79 -13.21
N LYS A 67 11.26 -10.83 -12.83
CA LYS A 67 11.32 -11.30 -11.44
C LYS A 67 11.84 -10.23 -10.50
N SER A 68 13.01 -9.64 -10.79
CA SER A 68 13.63 -8.62 -9.93
C SER A 68 12.73 -7.41 -9.75
N GLN A 69 12.11 -6.92 -10.84
CA GLN A 69 11.20 -5.78 -10.80
C GLN A 69 9.98 -6.05 -9.90
N ARG A 70 9.41 -7.25 -10.01
CA ARG A 70 8.27 -7.65 -9.18
C ARG A 70 8.66 -7.81 -7.71
N ASP A 71 9.81 -8.43 -7.41
CA ASP A 71 10.34 -8.58 -6.05
C ASP A 71 10.58 -7.20 -5.41
N GLU A 72 11.20 -6.26 -6.14
CA GLU A 72 11.40 -4.88 -5.69
C GLU A 72 10.08 -4.17 -5.41
N ALA A 73 9.11 -4.30 -6.31
CA ALA A 73 7.80 -3.68 -6.16
C ALA A 73 7.01 -4.25 -4.96
N TYR A 74 7.13 -5.56 -4.72
CA TYR A 74 6.54 -6.24 -3.57
C TYR A 74 7.15 -5.73 -2.26
N GLN A 75 8.48 -5.70 -2.17
CA GLN A 75 9.18 -5.21 -0.97
C GLN A 75 8.92 -3.72 -0.72
N GLN A 76 8.89 -2.90 -1.76
CA GLN A 76 8.60 -1.47 -1.62
C GLN A 76 7.20 -1.23 -1.06
N MET A 77 6.20 -2.00 -1.47
CA MET A 77 4.85 -1.89 -0.92
C MET A 77 4.82 -2.33 0.55
N LEU A 78 5.51 -3.41 0.93
CA LEU A 78 5.61 -3.83 2.32
C LEU A 78 6.22 -2.74 3.21
N GLU A 79 7.33 -2.13 2.78
CA GLU A 79 7.97 -1.04 3.53
C GLU A 79 7.06 0.18 3.60
N THR A 80 6.30 0.49 2.55
CA THR A 80 5.33 1.59 2.55
C THR A 80 4.20 1.34 3.54
N MET A 81 3.62 0.13 3.55
CA MET A 81 2.58 -0.27 4.51
C MET A 81 3.07 -0.17 5.95
N LYS A 82 4.31 -0.62 6.20
CA LYS A 82 4.94 -0.54 7.52
C LYS A 82 5.15 0.91 7.95
N ALA A 83 5.80 1.71 7.11
CA ALA A 83 6.09 3.11 7.39
C ALA A 83 4.83 3.92 7.66
N LEU A 84 3.77 3.72 6.86
CA LEU A 84 2.50 4.41 7.05
C LEU A 84 1.83 4.03 8.38
N ASN A 85 1.88 2.75 8.76
CA ASN A 85 1.34 2.30 10.06
C ASN A 85 2.15 2.88 11.22
N GLU A 86 3.48 2.88 11.14
CA GLU A 86 4.34 3.51 12.16
C GLU A 86 4.06 5.01 12.27
N GLN A 87 3.89 5.70 11.14
CA GLN A 87 3.53 7.11 11.13
C GLN A 87 2.16 7.35 11.78
N LEU A 88 1.14 6.55 11.45
CA LEU A 88 -0.19 6.67 12.05
C LEU A 88 -0.12 6.51 13.57
N LEU A 89 0.68 5.57 14.09
CA LEU A 89 0.85 5.38 15.52
C LEU A 89 1.47 6.60 16.20
N VAL A 90 2.47 7.24 15.57
CA VAL A 90 3.07 8.48 16.07
C VAL A 90 2.03 9.60 16.10
N GLN A 91 1.27 9.80 15.01
CA GLN A 91 0.28 10.88 14.94
C GLN A 91 -0.86 10.68 15.97
N LEU A 92 -1.29 9.44 16.20
CA LEU A 92 -2.26 9.13 17.27
C LEU A 92 -1.70 9.38 18.67
N GLN A 93 -0.40 9.18 18.89
CA GLN A 93 0.24 9.51 20.16
C GLN A 93 0.33 11.02 20.37
N GLU A 94 0.71 11.78 19.33
CA GLU A 94 0.78 13.24 19.38
C GLU A 94 -0.60 13.85 19.69
N PHE A 95 -1.64 13.39 19.00
CA PHE A 95 -3.03 13.79 19.25
C PHE A 95 -3.46 13.57 20.71
N ARG A 96 -3.17 12.37 21.25
CA ARG A 96 -3.48 12.05 22.66
C ARG A 96 -2.74 12.95 23.66
N ASN A 97 -1.56 13.46 23.32
CA ASN A 97 -0.80 14.33 24.22
C ASN A 97 -1.32 15.77 24.22
N VAL A 98 -2.08 16.17 23.19
CA VAL A 98 -2.68 17.51 23.10
C VAL A 98 -4.07 17.55 23.75
N ASP A 99 -4.83 16.45 23.72
CA ASP A 99 -6.16 16.34 24.33
C ASP A 99 -6.17 16.09 25.87
N GLN A 100 -5.01 16.07 26.52
CA GLN A 100 -4.86 15.92 27.98
C GLN A 100 -4.73 17.27 28.69
#